data_AF-A0AAU3R0M8-F1
#
_entry.id   AF-A0AAU3R0M8-F1
#
_cell.length_a   1.000
_cell.length_b   1.000
_cell.length_c   1.000
_cell.angle_alpha   90.00
_cell.angle_beta   90.00
_cell.angle_gamma   90.00
#
_symmetry.space_group_name_H-M   'P 1'
#
loop_
_entity.id
_entity.type
_entity.pdbx_description
1 polymer ?
#
loop_
_entity_poly.entity_id
_entity_poly.type
_entity_poly.pdbx_seq_one_letter_code
_entity_poly.pdbx_strand_id
1 'polypeptide(L)'
;MEDSQMPEPLRQAVHQLVSEVVMNCQEVLRYTEPDVARDWKRMTLVRATDASDTMNMASMLVAAYCQRTGMALDTLASYLQTRQQRSRAVGPRDADRHEVAGMLGTPLPPEGDQNAQMRFSMGQGYAEDGLMAEPDEQRLFTEACLHGLRARLCDDVDALDGYLPPHVAQLARKIAGVLEVPQPATA
;
A
#
# COMPACT_ATOMS: atom_id res chain seq x y z
N MET A 1 7.59 -36.71 -5.78
CA MET A 1 7.27 -35.36 -6.29
C MET A 1 7.10 -34.51 -5.05
N GLU A 2 8.05 -33.64 -4.74
CA GLU A 2 7.89 -32.67 -3.66
C GLU A 2 6.76 -31.71 -4.04
N ASP A 3 5.86 -31.46 -3.08
CA ASP A 3 4.73 -30.54 -3.25
C ASP A 3 5.24 -29.14 -3.58
N SER A 4 5.07 -28.74 -4.85
CA SER A 4 5.36 -27.39 -5.35
C SER A 4 4.38 -26.33 -4.82
N GLN A 5 3.38 -26.74 -4.04
CA GLN A 5 2.34 -25.86 -3.53
C GLN A 5 2.66 -25.39 -2.10
N MET A 6 2.37 -24.12 -1.85
CA MET A 6 2.44 -23.55 -0.50
C MET A 6 1.51 -24.34 0.44
N PRO A 7 1.99 -24.82 1.61
CA PRO A 7 1.14 -25.55 2.53
C PRO A 7 -0.06 -24.75 2.98
N GLU A 8 -1.20 -25.43 3.14
CA GLU A 8 -2.46 -24.77 3.43
C GLU A 8 -2.43 -23.82 4.64
N PRO A 9 -1.85 -24.18 5.80
CA PRO A 9 -1.79 -23.25 6.93
C PRO A 9 -0.98 -21.99 6.64
N LEU A 10 0.11 -22.11 5.86
CA LEU A 10 0.93 -20.97 5.46
C LEU A 10 0.17 -20.10 4.47
N ARG A 11 -0.54 -20.71 3.51
CA ARG A 11 -1.37 -20.01 2.54
C ARG A 11 -2.48 -19.20 3.21
N GLN A 12 -3.18 -19.78 4.18
CA GLN A 12 -4.21 -19.10 4.96
C GLN A 12 -3.64 -17.94 5.78
N ALA A 13 -2.49 -18.13 6.43
CA ALA A 13 -1.83 -17.05 7.17
C ALA A 13 -1.42 -15.89 6.25
N VAL A 14 -0.86 -16.19 5.07
CA VAL A 14 -0.53 -15.16 4.07
C VAL A 14 -1.78 -14.42 3.60
N HIS A 15 -2.88 -15.13 3.31
CA HIS A 15 -4.14 -14.49 2.93
C HIS A 15 -4.63 -13.51 4.00
N GLN A 16 -4.63 -13.93 5.28
CA GLN A 16 -5.05 -13.08 6.39
C GLN A 16 -4.18 -11.82 6.52
N LEU A 17 -2.85 -11.98 6.48
CA LEU A 17 -1.92 -10.85 6.58
C LEU A 17 -2.05 -9.90 5.39
N VAL A 18 -2.23 -10.41 4.17
CA VAL A 18 -2.47 -9.56 2.98
C VAL A 18 -3.78 -8.80 3.10
N SER A 19 -4.85 -9.43 3.60
CA SER A 19 -6.11 -8.72 3.87
C SER A 19 -5.94 -7.59 4.88
N GLU A 20 -5.16 -7.80 5.94
CA GLU A 20 -4.86 -6.75 6.91
C GLU A 20 -4.02 -5.61 6.32
N VAL A 21 -3.04 -5.92 5.46
CA VAL A 21 -2.27 -4.90 4.71
C VAL A 21 -3.20 -4.04 3.86
N VAL A 22 -4.14 -4.67 3.14
CA VAL A 22 -5.15 -3.96 2.32
C VAL A 22 -5.97 -2.98 3.17
N MET A 23 -6.38 -3.38 4.37
CA MET A 23 -7.12 -2.51 5.29
C MET A 23 -6.27 -1.33 5.78
N ASN A 24 -4.99 -1.57 6.10
CA ASN A 24 -4.07 -0.51 6.51
C ASN A 24 -3.79 0.47 5.35
N CYS A 25 -3.61 -0.01 4.12
CA CYS A 25 -3.47 0.83 2.93
C CYS A 25 -4.70 1.70 2.70
N GLN A 26 -5.91 1.15 2.90
CA GLN A 26 -7.14 1.93 2.81
C GLN A 26 -7.14 3.05 3.85
N GLU A 27 -6.69 2.82 5.09
CA GLU A 27 -6.65 3.89 6.09
C GLU A 27 -5.66 4.98 5.76
N VAL A 28 -4.53 4.65 5.14
CA VAL A 28 -3.60 5.67 4.64
C VAL A 28 -4.32 6.62 3.68
N LEU A 29 -5.08 6.09 2.72
CA LEU A 29 -5.88 6.91 1.80
C LEU A 29 -6.98 7.69 2.53
N ARG A 30 -7.69 7.04 3.47
CA ARG A 30 -8.76 7.70 4.22
C ARG A 30 -8.25 8.92 4.97
N TYR A 31 -7.10 8.80 5.63
CA TYR A 31 -6.53 9.88 6.44
C TYR A 31 -5.86 10.99 5.62
N THR A 32 -5.68 10.81 4.30
CA THR A 32 -5.28 11.92 3.42
C THR A 32 -6.45 12.80 2.99
N GLU A 33 -7.70 12.38 3.20
CA GLU A 33 -8.87 13.16 2.81
C GLU A 33 -9.08 14.41 3.69
N PRO A 34 -9.55 15.53 3.11
CA PRO A 34 -9.65 16.81 3.81
C PRO A 34 -10.53 16.80 5.07
N ASP A 35 -11.55 15.95 5.11
CA ASP A 35 -12.56 15.89 6.17
C ASP A 35 -12.04 15.24 7.47
N VAL A 36 -11.00 14.41 7.40
CA VAL A 36 -10.34 13.77 8.56
C VAL A 36 -8.91 14.22 8.77
N ALA A 37 -8.47 15.26 8.07
CA ALA A 37 -7.09 15.71 7.99
C ALA A 37 -6.47 16.13 9.35
N ARG A 38 -7.24 16.31 10.44
CA ARG A 38 -6.66 16.74 11.72
C ARG A 38 -5.57 15.78 12.24
N ASP A 39 -5.75 14.49 12.02
CA ASP A 39 -4.84 13.44 12.48
C ASP A 39 -3.99 12.83 11.36
N TRP A 40 -4.01 13.42 10.15
CA TRP A 40 -3.41 12.81 8.95
C TRP A 40 -1.96 12.40 9.20
N LYS A 41 -1.14 13.29 9.77
CA LYS A 41 0.29 13.02 10.00
C LYS A 41 0.52 11.77 10.84
N ARG A 42 -0.21 11.65 11.95
CA ARG A 42 -0.06 10.55 12.89
C ARG A 42 -0.59 9.27 12.24
N MET A 43 -1.80 9.33 11.69
CA MET A 43 -2.50 8.14 11.24
C MET A 43 -1.93 7.61 9.93
N THR A 44 -1.52 8.44 8.97
CA THR A 44 -0.87 7.96 7.74
C THR A 44 0.47 7.30 8.05
N LEU A 45 1.27 7.86 8.98
CA LEU A 45 2.53 7.24 9.40
C LEU A 45 2.32 5.91 10.14
N VAL A 46 1.36 5.84 11.06
CA VAL A 46 1.02 4.60 11.78
C VAL A 46 0.54 3.54 10.80
N ARG A 47 -0.43 3.85 9.93
CA ARG A 47 -1.04 2.86 9.04
C ARG A 47 -0.14 2.41 7.90
N ALA A 48 0.67 3.31 7.34
CA ALA A 48 1.70 2.91 6.38
C ALA A 48 2.75 2.00 7.05
N THR A 49 3.06 2.26 8.32
CA THR A 49 3.98 1.43 9.11
C THR A 49 3.39 0.05 9.39
N ASP A 50 2.14 -0.01 9.87
CA ASP A 50 1.39 -1.24 10.10
C ASP A 50 1.32 -2.09 8.81
N ALA A 51 0.96 -1.48 7.67
CA ALA A 51 0.94 -2.17 6.38
C ALA A 51 2.31 -2.79 6.03
N SER A 52 3.40 -2.02 6.20
CA SER A 52 4.75 -2.52 5.93
C SER A 52 5.16 -3.65 6.88
N ASP A 53 4.85 -3.53 8.17
CA ASP A 53 5.20 -4.55 9.18
C ASP A 53 4.40 -5.84 8.96
N THR A 54 3.11 -5.74 8.65
CA THR A 54 2.26 -6.90 8.35
C THR A 54 2.71 -7.61 7.07
N MET A 55 3.09 -6.88 6.01
CA MET A 55 3.66 -7.49 4.81
C MET A 55 5.05 -8.11 5.08
N ASN A 56 5.85 -7.50 5.96
CA ASN A 56 7.11 -8.09 6.40
C ASN A 56 6.89 -9.39 7.18
N MET A 57 5.87 -9.46 8.05
CA MET A 57 5.49 -10.70 8.74
C MET A 57 5.14 -11.81 7.74
N ALA A 58 4.34 -11.51 6.71
CA ALA A 58 4.02 -12.48 5.66
C ALA A 58 5.29 -12.98 4.95
N SER A 59 6.18 -12.06 4.58
CA SER A 59 7.48 -12.37 3.96
C SER A 59 8.34 -13.26 4.86
N MET A 60 8.39 -12.99 6.16
CA MET A 60 9.16 -13.77 7.13
C MET A 60 8.58 -15.17 7.36
N LEU A 61 7.25 -15.34 7.36
CA LEU A 61 6.62 -16.67 7.46
C LEU A 61 6.95 -17.54 6.26
N VAL A 62 6.89 -16.97 5.05
CA VAL A 62 7.29 -17.66 3.81
C VAL A 62 8.77 -18.02 3.85
N ALA A 63 9.64 -17.08 4.22
CA ALA A 63 11.07 -17.32 4.32
C ALA A 63 11.41 -18.41 5.37
N ALA A 64 10.77 -18.38 6.54
CA ALA A 64 10.95 -19.39 7.57
C ALA A 64 10.53 -20.79 7.08
N TYR A 65 9.44 -20.88 6.32
CA TYR A 65 9.03 -22.13 5.68
C TYR A 65 10.07 -22.61 4.66
N CYS A 66 10.50 -21.73 3.75
CA CYS A 66 11.51 -22.07 2.73
C CYS A 66 12.84 -22.50 3.35
N GLN A 67 13.28 -21.86 4.44
CA GLN A 67 14.47 -22.25 5.18
C GLN A 67 14.29 -23.65 5.80
N ARG A 68 13.11 -23.92 6.40
CA ARG A 68 12.77 -25.23 6.96
C ARG A 68 12.77 -26.33 5.90
N THR A 69 12.40 -26.03 4.65
CA THR A 69 12.43 -26.97 3.52
C THR A 69 13.78 -27.01 2.79
N GLY A 70 14.82 -26.41 3.35
CA GLY A 70 16.19 -26.54 2.85
C GLY A 70 16.64 -25.49 1.82
N MET A 71 15.90 -24.39 1.66
CA MET A 71 16.37 -23.29 0.80
C MET A 71 17.62 -22.64 1.37
N ALA A 72 18.62 -22.40 0.52
CA ALA A 72 19.87 -21.75 0.90
C ALA A 72 19.63 -20.30 1.37
N LEU A 73 20.36 -19.89 2.41
CA LEU A 73 20.22 -18.56 3.01
C LEU A 73 20.56 -17.43 2.04
N ASP A 74 21.52 -17.61 1.14
CA ASP A 74 21.88 -16.60 0.14
C ASP A 74 20.76 -16.39 -0.88
N THR A 75 20.07 -17.47 -1.26
CA THR A 75 18.87 -17.40 -2.12
C THR A 75 17.73 -16.68 -1.40
N LEU A 76 17.49 -17.02 -0.13
CA LEU A 76 16.50 -16.33 0.70
C LEU A 76 16.82 -14.84 0.84
N ALA A 77 18.07 -14.47 1.11
CA ALA A 77 18.49 -13.08 1.23
C ALA A 77 18.27 -12.29 -0.08
N SER A 78 18.46 -12.94 -1.24
CA SER A 78 18.16 -12.37 -2.55
C SER A 78 16.66 -12.10 -2.72
N TYR A 79 15.79 -13.07 -2.39
CA TYR A 79 14.33 -12.92 -2.49
C TYR A 79 13.76 -11.91 -1.49
N LEU A 80 14.30 -11.89 -0.27
CA LEU A 80 13.98 -10.89 0.75
C LEU A 80 14.57 -9.51 0.45
N GLN A 81 15.40 -9.40 -0.60
CA GLN A 81 16.03 -8.15 -1.03
C GLN A 81 16.72 -7.40 0.12
N THR A 82 17.36 -8.12 1.04
CA THR A 82 17.88 -7.56 2.32
C THR A 82 18.89 -6.43 2.12
N ARG A 83 19.59 -6.40 0.98
CA ARG A 83 20.51 -5.30 0.60
C ARG A 83 19.80 -3.97 0.32
N GLN A 84 18.52 -4.01 -0.02
CA GLN A 84 17.69 -2.84 -0.29
C GLN A 84 16.96 -2.36 0.97
N GLN A 85 16.92 -3.18 2.03
CA GLN A 85 16.25 -2.84 3.28
C GLN A 85 16.85 -1.58 3.91
N ARG A 86 15.97 -0.70 4.39
CA ARG A 86 16.34 0.51 5.12
C ARG A 86 15.56 0.57 6.43
N SER A 87 16.25 0.93 7.50
CA SER A 87 15.61 1.07 8.81
C SER A 87 14.84 2.39 8.88
N ARG A 88 13.53 2.29 9.19
CA ARG A 88 12.68 3.45 9.47
C ARG A 88 13.13 4.24 10.70
N ALA A 89 13.82 3.59 11.65
CA ALA A 89 14.35 4.24 12.85
C ALA A 89 15.46 5.27 12.54
N VAL A 90 16.07 5.21 11.36
CA VAL A 90 17.06 6.21 10.90
C VAL A 90 16.36 7.49 10.41
N GLY A 91 15.06 7.44 10.15
CA GLY A 91 14.27 8.57 9.64
C GLY A 91 14.45 8.84 8.14
N PRO A 92 13.82 9.90 7.63
CA PRO A 92 13.91 10.28 6.22
C PRO A 92 15.33 10.63 5.78
N ARG A 93 15.66 10.29 4.53
CA ARG A 93 16.93 10.60 3.87
C ARG A 93 16.85 11.93 3.14
N ASP A 94 18.01 12.44 2.72
CA ASP A 94 18.07 13.64 1.89
C ASP A 94 17.35 13.45 0.54
N ALA A 95 17.41 12.24 -0.03
CA ALA A 95 16.63 11.90 -1.23
C ALA A 95 15.12 12.12 -1.01
N ASP A 96 14.58 11.70 0.13
CA ASP A 96 13.16 11.85 0.46
C ASP A 96 12.83 13.34 0.69
N ARG A 97 13.75 14.11 1.28
CA ARG A 97 13.62 15.58 1.46
C ARG A 97 13.62 16.32 0.12
N HIS A 98 14.49 15.94 -0.81
CA HIS A 98 14.55 16.55 -2.14
C HIS A 98 13.30 16.23 -2.97
N GLU A 99 12.77 15.02 -2.84
CA GLU A 99 11.52 14.62 -3.49
C GLU A 99 10.33 15.44 -2.97
N VAL A 100 10.19 15.59 -1.65
CA VAL A 100 9.18 16.50 -1.06
C VAL A 100 9.42 17.95 -1.48
N ALA A 101 10.68 18.40 -1.57
CA ALA A 101 11.00 19.74 -2.02
C ALA A 101 10.54 20.00 -3.47
N GLY A 102 10.64 18.98 -4.34
CA GLY A 102 10.08 19.03 -5.69
C GLY A 102 8.56 19.19 -5.69
N MET A 103 7.85 18.46 -4.82
CA MET A 103 6.39 18.58 -4.69
C MET A 103 5.95 19.96 -4.20
N LEU A 104 6.74 20.58 -3.31
CA LEU A 104 6.43 21.86 -2.68
C LEU A 104 7.10 23.06 -3.37
N GLY A 105 7.86 22.82 -4.44
CA GLY A 105 8.64 23.80 -5.18
C GLY A 105 9.86 24.37 -4.46
N THR A 106 10.10 24.03 -3.19
CA THR A 106 11.25 24.53 -2.40
C THR A 106 11.69 23.55 -1.31
N PRO A 107 12.98 23.57 -0.90
CA PRO A 107 14.11 24.30 -1.50
C PRO A 107 14.63 23.64 -2.78
N LEU A 108 15.22 24.43 -3.67
CA LEU A 108 15.88 23.91 -4.87
C LEU A 108 17.09 23.03 -4.50
N PRO A 109 17.37 21.95 -5.26
CA PRO A 109 18.52 21.11 -5.02
C PRO A 109 19.83 21.88 -5.31
N PRO A 110 20.95 21.53 -4.64
CA PRO A 110 22.25 22.14 -4.93
C PRO A 110 22.64 21.99 -6.41
N GLU A 111 23.30 23.01 -6.96
CA GLU A 111 23.88 22.92 -8.29
C GLU A 111 24.96 21.83 -8.33
N GLY A 112 24.90 20.96 -9.35
CA GLY A 112 25.86 19.88 -9.55
C GLY A 112 25.56 18.57 -8.82
N ASP A 113 24.57 18.52 -7.91
CA ASP A 113 24.11 17.25 -7.33
C ASP A 113 23.03 16.60 -8.21
N GLN A 114 23.46 15.73 -9.11
CA GLN A 114 22.59 15.03 -10.04
C GLN A 114 21.52 14.17 -9.34
N ASN A 115 21.84 13.59 -8.17
CA ASN A 115 20.90 12.74 -7.46
C ASN A 115 19.81 13.58 -6.78
N ALA A 116 20.19 14.71 -6.17
CA ALA A 116 19.24 15.66 -5.62
C ALA A 116 18.33 16.26 -6.70
N GLN A 117 18.88 16.61 -7.87
CA GLN A 117 18.12 17.11 -9.02
C GLN A 117 17.11 16.09 -9.55
N MET A 118 17.53 14.83 -9.71
CA MET A 118 16.64 13.74 -10.12
C MET A 118 15.48 13.57 -9.13
N ARG A 119 15.76 13.54 -7.82
CA ARG A 119 14.72 13.39 -6.79
C ARG A 119 13.76 14.57 -6.75
N PHE A 120 14.29 15.79 -6.86
CA PHE A 120 13.47 17.00 -6.97
C PHE A 120 12.56 16.94 -8.20
N SER A 121 13.07 16.54 -9.36
CA SER A 121 12.28 16.38 -10.58
C SER A 121 11.18 15.32 -10.45
N MET A 122 11.44 14.20 -9.75
CA MET A 122 10.37 13.22 -9.42
C MET A 122 9.28 13.87 -8.57
N GLY A 123 9.67 14.67 -7.56
CA GLY A 123 8.77 15.46 -6.75
C GLY A 123 7.89 16.41 -7.55
N GLN A 124 8.50 17.15 -8.48
CA GLN A 124 7.77 18.04 -9.39
C GLN A 124 6.78 17.26 -10.26
N GLY A 125 7.14 16.06 -10.74
CA GLY A 125 6.21 15.21 -11.48
C GLY A 125 4.92 14.89 -10.71
N TYR A 126 4.98 14.77 -9.38
CA TYR A 126 3.78 14.62 -8.55
C TYR A 126 2.93 15.91 -8.45
N ALA A 127 3.56 17.08 -8.51
CA ALA A 127 2.89 18.38 -8.34
C ALA A 127 2.41 19.03 -9.64
N GLU A 128 3.21 18.96 -10.70
CA GLU A 128 2.99 19.60 -12.00
C GLU A 128 2.12 18.73 -12.92
N ASP A 129 2.30 17.41 -12.87
CA ASP A 129 1.63 16.48 -13.79
C ASP A 129 0.70 15.46 -13.10
N GLY A 130 0.69 15.33 -11.77
CA GLY A 130 -0.01 14.22 -11.09
C GLY A 130 0.22 12.85 -11.76
N LEU A 131 1.30 12.66 -12.52
CA LEU A 131 1.52 11.62 -13.53
C LEU A 131 0.38 11.23 -14.50
N MET A 132 -0.85 11.75 -14.40
CA MET A 132 -1.94 11.60 -15.37
C MET A 132 -2.96 12.75 -15.22
N ALA A 133 -3.15 13.56 -16.27
CA ALA A 133 -4.13 14.65 -16.32
C ALA A 133 -5.61 14.17 -16.37
N GLU A 134 -5.83 12.87 -16.27
CA GLU A 134 -7.08 12.22 -15.87
C GLU A 134 -6.67 11.25 -14.77
N PRO A 135 -7.38 11.11 -13.64
CA PRO A 135 -6.99 10.13 -12.65
C PRO A 135 -6.93 8.75 -13.32
N ASP A 136 -5.73 8.14 -13.35
CA ASP A 136 -5.49 6.84 -13.96
C ASP A 136 -6.65 5.90 -13.57
N GLU A 137 -7.42 5.42 -14.54
CA GLU A 137 -8.58 4.57 -14.26
C GLU A 137 -8.17 3.40 -13.37
N GLN A 138 -6.94 2.91 -13.51
CA GLN A 138 -6.36 1.88 -12.66
C GLN A 138 -6.16 2.34 -11.21
N ARG A 139 -5.70 3.58 -10.99
CA ARG A 139 -5.58 4.17 -9.66
C ARG A 139 -6.95 4.34 -9.01
N LEU A 140 -7.91 4.94 -9.71
CA LEU A 140 -9.27 5.12 -9.18
C LEU A 140 -9.94 3.79 -8.87
N PHE A 141 -9.77 2.81 -9.74
CA PHE A 141 -10.29 1.46 -9.51
C PHE A 141 -9.64 0.80 -8.30
N THR A 142 -8.33 0.97 -8.11
CA THR A 142 -7.61 0.45 -6.95
C THR A 142 -8.11 1.11 -5.66
N GLU A 143 -8.21 2.44 -5.64
CA GLU A 143 -8.77 3.18 -4.49
C GLU A 143 -10.21 2.73 -4.20
N ALA A 144 -11.05 2.64 -5.23
CA ALA A 144 -12.42 2.15 -5.11
C ALA A 144 -12.49 0.71 -4.58
N CYS A 145 -11.57 -0.17 -5.00
CA CYS A 145 -11.45 -1.53 -4.45
C CYS A 145 -11.18 -1.48 -2.95
N LEU A 146 -10.17 -0.73 -2.53
CA LEU A 146 -9.79 -0.61 -1.12
C LEU A 146 -10.94 -0.08 -0.26
N HIS A 147 -11.61 0.99 -0.71
CA HIS A 147 -12.75 1.56 -0.01
C HIS A 147 -13.97 0.62 0.01
N GLY A 148 -14.29 -0.01 -1.11
CA GLY A 148 -15.42 -0.95 -1.21
C GLY A 148 -15.24 -2.19 -0.34
N LEU A 149 -14.03 -2.75 -0.32
CA LEU A 149 -13.66 -3.88 0.54
C LEU A 149 -13.86 -3.53 2.02
N ARG A 150 -13.34 -2.39 2.48
CA ARG A 150 -13.54 -1.95 3.86
C ARG A 150 -15.01 -1.74 4.19
N ALA A 151 -15.71 -0.97 3.35
CA ALA A 151 -17.09 -0.62 3.60
C ALA A 151 -17.98 -1.86 3.74
N ARG A 152 -17.72 -2.89 2.93
CA ARG A 152 -18.41 -4.17 3.04
C ARG A 152 -18.09 -4.91 4.34
N LEU A 153 -16.82 -4.92 4.77
CA LEU A 153 -16.38 -5.62 6.00
C LEU A 153 -16.85 -4.92 7.28
N CYS A 154 -17.06 -3.61 7.22
CA CYS A 154 -17.51 -2.80 8.36
C CYS A 154 -19.02 -2.52 8.34
N ASP A 155 -19.77 -3.08 7.39
CA ASP A 155 -21.20 -2.80 7.14
C ASP A 155 -21.50 -1.28 7.04
N ASP A 156 -20.59 -0.51 6.43
CA ASP A 156 -20.60 0.96 6.38
C ASP A 156 -20.58 1.49 4.94
N VAL A 157 -21.37 0.86 4.07
CA VAL A 157 -21.44 1.18 2.64
C VAL A 157 -22.04 2.58 2.40
N ASP A 158 -23.00 3.00 3.23
CA ASP A 158 -23.69 4.27 3.07
C ASP A 158 -22.79 5.48 3.39
N ALA A 159 -21.72 5.30 4.18
CA ALA A 159 -20.80 6.39 4.49
C ALA A 159 -19.89 6.79 3.32
N LEU A 160 -19.76 5.95 2.27
CA LEU A 160 -18.85 6.19 1.15
C LEU A 160 -19.09 7.54 0.45
N ASP A 161 -20.36 7.95 0.29
CA ASP A 161 -20.71 9.21 -0.38
C ASP A 161 -20.37 10.45 0.48
N GLY A 162 -20.08 10.27 1.77
CA GLY A 162 -19.76 11.35 2.70
C GLY A 162 -18.30 11.82 2.63
N TYR A 163 -17.38 10.99 2.13
CA TYR A 163 -15.94 11.28 2.16
C TYR A 163 -15.19 10.94 0.87
N LEU A 164 -15.84 10.34 -0.14
CA LEU A 164 -15.22 10.05 -1.43
C LEU A 164 -15.75 10.95 -2.54
N PRO A 165 -14.94 11.26 -3.57
CA PRO A 165 -15.44 11.84 -4.80
C PRO A 165 -16.55 10.98 -5.42
N PRO A 166 -17.60 11.57 -6.04
CA PRO A 166 -18.78 10.83 -6.50
C PRO A 166 -18.49 9.61 -7.39
N HIS A 167 -17.50 9.73 -8.28
CA HIS A 167 -17.09 8.64 -9.18
C HIS A 167 -16.46 7.46 -8.42
N VAL A 168 -15.59 7.73 -7.45
CA VAL A 168 -14.93 6.70 -6.62
C VAL A 168 -15.94 6.05 -5.69
N ALA A 169 -16.84 6.83 -5.08
CA ALA A 169 -17.91 6.30 -4.23
C ALA A 169 -18.82 5.32 -4.99
N GLN A 170 -19.18 5.66 -6.23
CA GLN A 170 -19.99 4.80 -7.09
C GLN A 170 -19.27 3.48 -7.41
N LEU A 171 -17.99 3.52 -7.75
CA LEU A 171 -17.18 2.32 -8.02
C LEU A 171 -17.02 1.47 -6.75
N ALA A 172 -16.72 2.10 -5.61
CA ALA A 172 -16.56 1.41 -4.32
C ALA A 172 -17.86 0.69 -3.89
N ARG A 173 -19.03 1.30 -4.10
CA ARG A 173 -20.33 0.66 -3.85
C ARG A 173 -20.57 -0.54 -4.76
N LYS A 174 -20.25 -0.42 -6.05
CA LYS A 174 -20.34 -1.58 -6.98
C LYS A 174 -19.47 -2.73 -6.48
N ILE A 175 -18.24 -2.43 -6.05
CA ILE A 175 -17.31 -3.45 -5.54
C ILE A 175 -17.84 -4.07 -4.24
N ALA A 176 -18.33 -3.25 -3.31
CA ALA A 176 -18.96 -3.74 -2.07
C ALA A 176 -20.18 -4.64 -2.35
N GLY A 177 -20.99 -4.31 -3.37
CA GLY A 177 -22.16 -5.11 -3.78
C GLY A 177 -21.81 -6.42 -4.50
N VAL A 178 -20.71 -6.47 -5.25
CA VAL A 178 -20.24 -7.73 -5.89
C VAL A 178 -19.68 -8.72 -4.88
N LEU A 179 -19.24 -8.25 -3.71
CA LEU A 179 -18.84 -9.06 -2.56
C LEU A 179 -20.05 -9.61 -1.76
N GLU A 180 -21.24 -9.67 -2.36
CA GLU A 180 -22.37 -10.43 -1.83
C GLU A 180 -21.96 -11.90 -1.60
N VAL A 181 -22.49 -12.47 -0.51
CA VAL A 181 -22.14 -13.80 0.00
C VAL A 181 -22.12 -14.82 -1.15
N PRO A 182 -21.04 -15.62 -1.32
CA PRO A 182 -21.04 -16.69 -2.31
C PRO A 182 -22.29 -17.54 -2.11
N GLN A 183 -23.15 -17.62 -3.12
CA GLN A 183 -24.25 -18.58 -3.09
C GLN A 183 -23.63 -19.97 -2.91
N PRO A 184 -24.12 -20.79 -1.95
CA PRO A 184 -23.62 -22.15 -1.81
C PRO A 184 -23.76 -22.86 -3.15
N ALA A 185 -22.68 -23.48 -3.61
CA ALA A 185 -22.70 -24.29 -4.81
C ALA A 185 -23.84 -25.31 -4.66
N THR A 186 -24.85 -25.22 -5.52
CA THR A 186 -25.92 -26.20 -5.60
C THR A 186 -25.30 -27.58 -5.75
N ALA A 187 -25.62 -28.46 -4.79
CA ALA A 187 -25.24 -29.87 -4.77
C ALA A 187 -25.87 -30.64 -5.94
#